data_AF-T1DGM4-F1
#
_entry.id   AF-T1DGM4-F1
#
_cell.length_a   1.000
_cell.length_b   1.000
_cell.length_c   1.000
_cell.angle_alpha   90.00
_cell.angle_beta   90.00
_cell.angle_gamma   90.00
#
_symmetry.space_group_name_H-M   'P 1'
#
loop_
_entity.id
_entity.type
_entity.pdbx_description
1 polymer ?
#
loop_
_entity_poly.entity_id
_entity_poly.type
_entity_poly.pdbx_seq_one_letter_code
_entity_poly.pdbx_strand_id
1 'polypeptide(L)'
;MIDEDGREKERYSVVYGAKLLVENGQRVTVGAKLVEWDPFSTPIITEVEGVCNFKDIIERQTLREEIDETSGLKSRVIMESKQNLRPRLEIREAGTKNRREYPLPTGAHILIEEKSTVYPGDVLAKIPRESTKTKDITGGLPRVAELFEARKPKEQAIITEIEGTVTFANSKQSRGTRTVKVINDLGDEKEYI
;
A
#
# COMPACT_ATOMS: atom_id res chain seq x y z
N MET A 1 24.23 -5.50 -10.68
CA MET A 1 24.97 -6.04 -11.84
C MET A 1 26.33 -6.48 -11.40
N ILE A 2 26.78 -7.63 -11.89
CA ILE A 2 28.12 -8.17 -11.65
C ILE A 2 28.88 -8.21 -12.98
N ASP A 3 30.20 -7.99 -12.92
CA ASP A 3 31.09 -8.17 -14.07
C ASP A 3 31.43 -9.66 -14.28
N GLU A 4 32.14 -10.00 -15.37
CA GLU A 4 32.54 -11.40 -15.67
C GLU A 4 33.41 -12.01 -14.57
N ASP A 5 34.13 -11.19 -13.79
CA ASP A 5 34.93 -11.58 -12.62
C ASP A 5 34.11 -11.66 -11.31
N GLY A 6 32.77 -11.55 -11.38
CA GLY A 6 31.87 -11.63 -10.21
C GLY A 6 31.88 -10.40 -9.30
N ARG A 7 32.55 -9.31 -9.70
CA ARG A 7 32.59 -8.05 -8.95
C ARG A 7 31.31 -7.25 -9.15
N GLU A 8 30.73 -6.74 -8.07
CA GLU A 8 29.54 -5.88 -8.14
C GLU A 8 29.91 -4.53 -8.77
N LYS A 9 29.28 -4.20 -9.90
CA LYS A 9 29.52 -2.96 -10.65
C LYS A 9 28.51 -1.89 -10.29
N GLU A 10 27.24 -2.26 -10.20
CA GLU A 10 26.12 -1.32 -9.98
C GLU A 10 25.00 -1.99 -9.19
N ARG A 11 24.33 -1.22 -8.33
CA ARG A 11 23.16 -1.64 -7.55
C ARG A 11 21.99 -0.72 -7.83
N TYR A 12 20.86 -1.31 -8.20
CA TYR A 12 19.61 -0.61 -8.44
C TYR A 12 18.56 -1.12 -7.46
N SER A 13 17.94 -0.22 -6.70
CA SER A 13 16.80 -0.58 -5.85
C SER A 13 15.54 -0.69 -6.71
N VAL A 14 14.84 -1.81 -6.59
CA VAL A 14 13.60 -2.06 -7.34
C VAL A 14 12.39 -1.77 -6.45
N VAL A 15 11.40 -1.08 -7.00
CA VAL A 15 10.15 -0.74 -6.29
C VAL A 15 9.19 -1.92 -6.35
N TYR A 16 8.36 -2.08 -5.31
CA TYR A 16 7.29 -3.09 -5.32
C TYR A 16 6.38 -2.93 -6.55
N GLY A 17 6.11 -4.07 -7.20
CA GLY A 17 5.30 -4.14 -8.41
C GLY A 17 5.95 -3.58 -9.69
N ALA A 18 7.26 -3.34 -9.64
CA ALA A 18 8.02 -3.13 -10.85
C ALA A 18 8.11 -4.42 -11.68
N LYS A 19 7.94 -4.31 -12.98
CA LYS A 19 8.06 -5.40 -13.95
C LYS A 19 9.52 -5.58 -14.32
N LEU A 20 10.10 -6.71 -13.95
CA LEU A 20 11.43 -7.11 -14.40
C LEU A 20 11.35 -7.54 -15.87
N LEU A 21 12.28 -7.03 -16.68
CA LEU A 21 12.41 -7.34 -18.11
C LEU A 21 13.56 -8.30 -18.39
N VAL A 22 14.25 -8.73 -17.34
CA VAL A 22 15.45 -9.57 -17.41
C VAL A 22 15.36 -10.70 -16.39
N GLU A 23 15.95 -11.84 -16.74
CA GLU A 23 16.05 -13.01 -15.87
C GLU A 23 17.32 -12.96 -15.02
N ASN A 24 17.33 -13.72 -13.92
CA ASN A 24 18.51 -13.82 -13.07
C ASN A 24 19.69 -14.44 -13.85
N GLY A 25 20.82 -13.74 -13.88
CA GLY A 25 22.03 -14.17 -14.61
C GLY A 25 22.01 -13.88 -16.11
N GLN A 26 20.97 -13.22 -16.63
CA GLN A 26 20.92 -12.82 -18.04
C GLN A 26 22.04 -11.82 -18.35
N ARG A 27 22.76 -12.05 -19.45
CA ARG A 27 23.73 -11.08 -19.99
C ARG A 27 22.98 -9.87 -20.55
N VAL A 28 23.32 -8.68 -20.04
CA VAL A 28 22.71 -7.41 -20.45
C VAL A 28 23.79 -6.47 -20.97
N THR A 29 23.45 -5.68 -22.00
CA THR A 29 24.34 -4.65 -22.54
C THR A 29 24.10 -3.31 -21.84
N VAL A 30 25.08 -2.41 -21.92
CA VAL A 30 24.94 -1.05 -21.38
C VAL A 30 23.76 -0.36 -22.08
N GLY A 31 22.83 0.19 -21.29
CA GLY A 31 21.61 0.83 -21.78
C GLY A 31 20.41 -0.11 -21.96
N ALA A 32 20.53 -1.41 -21.66
CA ALA A 32 19.40 -2.32 -21.65
C ALA A 32 18.38 -1.94 -20.55
N LYS A 33 17.10 -1.95 -20.89
CA LYS A 33 16.01 -1.78 -19.91
C LYS A 33 15.91 -3.02 -19.04
N LEU A 34 16.17 -2.88 -17.76
CA LEU A 34 16.14 -3.99 -16.80
C LEU A 34 14.78 -4.13 -16.12
N VAL A 35 14.12 -2.99 -15.89
CA VAL A 35 12.92 -2.90 -15.07
C VAL A 35 12.05 -1.75 -15.56
N GLU A 36 10.74 -1.95 -15.50
CA GLU A 36 9.73 -0.94 -15.80
C GLU A 36 8.77 -0.82 -14.62
N TRP A 37 8.40 0.40 -14.25
CA TRP A 37 7.39 0.63 -13.23
C TRP A 37 6.64 1.93 -13.50
N ASP A 38 5.43 2.03 -12.94
CA ASP A 38 4.63 3.25 -12.96
C ASP A 38 5.11 4.19 -11.84
N PRO A 39 5.65 5.38 -12.15
CA PRO A 39 6.11 6.32 -11.13
C PRO A 39 4.96 7.05 -10.42
N PHE A 40 3.76 7.06 -11.01
CA PHE A 40 2.60 7.81 -10.54
C PHE A 40 1.62 6.97 -9.73
N SER A 41 1.77 5.64 -9.71
CA SER A 41 0.91 4.78 -8.91
C SER A 41 1.68 3.65 -8.25
N THR A 42 1.22 3.25 -7.07
CA THR A 42 1.69 2.04 -6.39
C THR A 42 0.70 0.92 -6.69
N PRO A 43 1.10 -0.16 -7.37
CA PRO A 43 0.20 -1.28 -7.66
C PRO A 43 -0.02 -2.16 -6.44
N ILE A 44 -1.22 -2.74 -6.35
CA ILE A 44 -1.56 -3.84 -5.44
C ILE A 44 -1.64 -5.10 -6.32
N ILE A 45 -0.78 -6.08 -6.04
CA ILE A 45 -0.57 -7.25 -6.88
C ILE A 45 -0.88 -8.51 -6.08
N THR A 46 -1.41 -9.55 -6.74
CA THR A 46 -1.56 -10.88 -6.13
C THR A 46 -0.36 -11.77 -6.37
N GLU A 47 -0.01 -12.58 -5.37
CA GLU A 47 1.00 -13.64 -5.48
C GLU A 47 0.37 -15.03 -5.69
N VAL A 48 -0.96 -15.12 -5.64
CA VAL A 48 -1.71 -16.37 -5.72
C VAL A 48 -2.72 -16.34 -6.86
N GLU A 49 -2.99 -17.51 -7.43
CA GLU A 49 -4.08 -17.71 -8.37
C GLU A 49 -5.40 -17.91 -7.62
N GLY A 50 -6.49 -17.34 -8.10
CA GLY A 50 -7.80 -17.62 -7.53
C GLY A 50 -8.91 -16.71 -8.02
N VAL A 51 -10.07 -16.85 -7.39
CA VAL A 51 -11.23 -16.00 -7.66
C VAL A 51 -11.23 -14.84 -6.69
N CYS A 52 -11.34 -13.62 -7.20
CA CYS A 52 -11.42 -12.42 -6.38
C CYS A 52 -12.85 -12.19 -5.86
N ASN A 53 -12.98 -11.89 -4.58
CA ASN A 53 -14.22 -11.48 -3.93
C ASN A 53 -14.04 -10.13 -3.24
N PHE A 54 -15.07 -9.29 -3.32
CA PHE A 54 -15.04 -7.97 -2.70
C PHE A 54 -15.55 -8.09 -1.26
N LYS A 55 -14.85 -7.44 -0.32
CA LYS A 55 -15.23 -7.39 1.10
C LYS A 55 -15.26 -5.94 1.57
N ASP A 56 -16.38 -5.55 2.17
CA ASP A 56 -16.66 -4.18 2.62
C ASP A 56 -16.55 -3.11 1.49
N ILE A 57 -16.69 -3.54 0.23
CA ILE A 57 -16.75 -2.67 -0.96
C ILE A 57 -18.22 -2.59 -1.38
N ILE A 58 -18.84 -1.44 -1.12
CA ILE A 58 -20.27 -1.19 -1.32
C ILE A 58 -20.41 0.11 -2.10
N GLU A 59 -21.13 0.05 -3.22
CA GLU A 59 -21.42 1.21 -4.05
C GLU A 59 -22.04 2.34 -3.23
N ARG A 60 -21.55 3.57 -3.49
CA ARG A 60 -21.97 4.82 -2.83
C ARG A 60 -21.68 4.90 -1.33
N GLN A 61 -21.05 3.89 -0.72
CA GLN A 61 -20.64 3.91 0.69
C GLN A 61 -19.12 3.86 0.85
N THR A 62 -18.48 2.87 0.23
CA THR A 62 -17.01 2.71 0.21
C THR A 62 -16.46 2.73 -1.21
N LEU A 63 -17.32 2.70 -2.22
CA LEU A 63 -16.96 2.73 -3.63
C LEU A 63 -17.70 3.85 -4.37
N ARG A 64 -16.96 4.62 -5.18
CA ARG A 64 -17.53 5.55 -6.16
C ARG A 64 -16.99 5.26 -7.56
N GLU A 65 -17.79 5.55 -8.58
CA GLU A 65 -17.29 5.60 -9.95
C GLU A 65 -16.79 7.02 -10.24
N GLU A 66 -15.59 7.12 -10.80
CA GLU A 66 -14.97 8.36 -11.23
C GLU A 66 -14.56 8.18 -12.69
N ILE A 67 -14.82 9.20 -13.51
CA ILE A 67 -14.38 9.18 -14.90
C ILE A 67 -12.98 9.75 -14.90
N ASP A 68 -12.01 8.97 -15.35
CA ASP A 68 -10.65 9.46 -15.57
C ASP A 68 -10.69 10.51 -16.69
N GLU A 69 -10.37 11.77 -16.36
CA GLU A 69 -10.38 12.89 -17.31
C GLU A 69 -9.42 12.67 -18.50
N THR A 70 -8.39 11.83 -18.32
CA THR A 70 -7.38 11.57 -19.35
C THR A 70 -7.83 10.49 -20.32
N SER A 71 -8.36 9.38 -19.81
CA SER A 71 -8.71 8.20 -20.60
C SER A 71 -10.20 8.11 -20.96
N GLY A 72 -11.06 8.87 -20.29
CA GLY A 72 -12.52 8.78 -20.39
C GLY A 72 -13.10 7.48 -19.84
N LEU A 73 -12.27 6.60 -19.26
CA LEU A 73 -12.69 5.34 -18.71
C LEU A 73 -13.24 5.54 -17.29
N LYS A 74 -14.31 4.80 -16.98
CA LYS A 74 -14.86 4.74 -15.63
C LYS A 74 -13.92 3.93 -14.74
N SER A 75 -13.34 4.58 -13.75
CA SER A 75 -12.54 3.97 -12.70
C SER A 75 -13.37 3.81 -11.43
N ARG A 76 -13.21 2.66 -10.78
CA ARG A 76 -13.84 2.34 -9.50
C ARG A 76 -12.89 2.74 -8.38
N VAL A 77 -13.24 3.78 -7.62
CA VAL A 77 -12.35 4.40 -6.62
C VAL A 77 -12.89 4.15 -5.22
N ILE A 78 -12.03 3.68 -4.31
CA ILE A 78 -12.38 3.54 -2.90
C ILE A 78 -12.48 4.92 -2.26
N MET A 79 -13.61 5.17 -1.61
CA MET A 79 -13.86 6.40 -0.85
C MET A 79 -13.89 6.12 0.65
N GLU A 80 -13.62 7.16 1.44
CA GLU A 80 -13.78 7.10 2.88
C GLU A 80 -15.25 6.87 3.26
N SER A 81 -15.49 5.93 4.18
CA SER A 81 -16.81 5.67 4.74
C SER A 81 -16.91 6.21 6.16
N LYS A 82 -18.07 6.77 6.50
CA LYS A 82 -18.40 7.18 7.88
C LYS A 82 -18.63 5.97 8.82
N GLN A 83 -18.78 4.78 8.26
CA GLN A 83 -18.92 3.53 9.00
C GLN A 83 -17.56 2.84 9.17
N ASN A 84 -17.44 1.94 10.14
CA ASN A 84 -16.21 1.17 10.39
C ASN A 84 -16.03 0.02 9.36
N LEU A 85 -16.17 0.32 8.08
CA LEU A 85 -15.99 -0.60 6.96
C LEU A 85 -14.51 -0.62 6.55
N ARG A 86 -13.99 -1.80 6.19
CA ARG A 86 -12.58 -1.97 5.80
C ARG A 86 -12.49 -2.62 4.42
N PRO A 87 -12.61 -1.82 3.34
CA PRO A 87 -12.56 -2.30 1.97
C PRO A 87 -11.33 -3.15 1.71
N ARG A 88 -11.53 -4.37 1.20
CA ARG A 88 -10.46 -5.30 0.85
C ARG A 88 -10.89 -6.27 -0.24
N LEU A 89 -9.90 -6.77 -0.98
CA LEU A 89 -10.08 -7.85 -1.95
C LEU A 89 -9.67 -9.17 -1.28
N GLU A 90 -10.48 -10.20 -1.44
CA GLU A 90 -10.21 -11.54 -0.94
C GLU A 90 -10.01 -12.46 -2.14
N ILE A 91 -8.81 -13.03 -2.30
CA ILE A 91 -8.55 -14.03 -3.34
C ILE A 91 -8.65 -15.41 -2.72
N ARG A 92 -9.49 -16.24 -3.33
CA ARG A 92 -9.71 -17.64 -2.95
C ARG A 92 -9.10 -18.56 -3.98
N GLU A 93 -8.10 -19.31 -3.56
CA GLU A 93 -7.49 -20.36 -4.38
C GLU A 93 -8.48 -21.52 -4.60
N ALA A 94 -8.51 -22.04 -5.82
CA ALA A 94 -9.38 -23.17 -6.15
C ALA A 94 -8.90 -24.44 -5.41
N GLY A 95 -9.82 -25.14 -4.74
CA GLY A 95 -9.52 -26.41 -4.06
C GLY A 95 -8.83 -26.28 -2.71
N THR A 96 -8.49 -25.06 -2.25
CA THR A 96 -7.94 -24.84 -0.89
C THR A 96 -8.90 -23.99 -0.06
N LYS A 97 -8.75 -24.03 1.28
CA LYS A 97 -9.43 -23.10 2.19
C LYS A 97 -8.63 -21.82 2.41
N ASN A 98 -7.51 -21.66 1.71
CA ASN A 98 -6.65 -20.49 1.87
C ASN A 98 -7.31 -19.29 1.19
N ARG A 99 -7.27 -18.16 1.91
CA ARG A 99 -7.64 -16.86 1.37
C ARG A 99 -6.51 -15.89 1.59
N ARG A 100 -6.26 -15.06 0.58
CA ARG A 100 -5.36 -13.90 0.69
C ARG A 100 -6.21 -12.65 0.71
N GLU A 101 -5.94 -11.77 1.66
CA GLU A 101 -6.67 -10.51 1.83
C GLU A 101 -5.75 -9.34 1.47
N TYR A 102 -6.23 -8.48 0.57
CA TYR A 102 -5.52 -7.29 0.08
C TYR A 102 -6.33 -6.05 0.48
N PRO A 103 -5.91 -5.31 1.52
CA PRO A 103 -6.63 -4.12 1.95
C PRO A 103 -6.57 -3.03 0.88
N LEU A 104 -7.70 -2.34 0.66
CA LEU A 104 -7.79 -1.22 -0.25
C LEU A 104 -7.94 0.08 0.53
N PRO A 105 -6.89 0.93 0.57
CA PRO A 105 -7.00 2.24 1.20
C PRO A 105 -7.91 3.18 0.40
N THR A 106 -8.33 4.27 1.03
CA THR A 106 -9.02 5.37 0.35
C THR A 106 -8.16 5.91 -0.80
N GLY A 107 -8.80 6.17 -1.94
CA GLY A 107 -8.13 6.59 -3.17
C GLY A 107 -7.58 5.43 -4.01
N ALA A 108 -7.69 4.18 -3.58
CA ALA A 108 -7.32 3.04 -4.43
C ALA A 108 -8.29 2.87 -5.61
N HIS A 109 -7.75 2.73 -6.81
CA HIS A 109 -8.49 2.47 -8.05
C HIS A 109 -8.49 0.96 -8.30
N ILE A 110 -9.67 0.35 -8.27
CA ILE A 110 -9.86 -1.08 -8.52
C ILE A 110 -9.83 -1.32 -10.04
N LEU A 111 -8.96 -2.23 -10.47
CA LEU A 111 -8.78 -2.58 -11.89
C LEU A 111 -9.54 -3.86 -12.27
N ILE A 112 -9.81 -4.75 -11.32
CA ILE A 112 -10.46 -6.04 -11.56
C ILE A 112 -11.93 -6.05 -11.19
N GLU A 113 -12.70 -7.00 -11.72
CA GLU A 113 -14.11 -7.18 -11.39
C GLU A 113 -14.33 -8.21 -10.28
N GLU A 114 -15.45 -8.09 -9.56
CA GLU A 114 -15.81 -9.10 -8.56
C GLU A 114 -16.06 -10.45 -9.25
N LYS A 115 -15.57 -11.53 -8.65
CA LYS A 115 -15.62 -12.92 -9.15
C LYS A 115 -14.76 -13.17 -10.40
N SER A 116 -13.91 -12.23 -10.79
CA SER A 116 -12.89 -12.48 -11.81
C SER A 116 -11.81 -13.44 -11.28
N THR A 117 -11.29 -14.29 -12.18
CA THR A 117 -10.11 -15.11 -11.93
C THR A 117 -8.87 -14.23 -12.12
N VAL A 118 -7.94 -14.31 -11.18
CA VAL A 118 -6.66 -13.59 -11.19
C VAL A 118 -5.51 -14.56 -11.00
N TYR A 119 -4.34 -14.20 -11.53
CA TYR A 119 -3.12 -15.00 -11.52
C TYR A 119 -1.98 -14.25 -10.80
N PRO A 120 -0.95 -14.98 -10.31
CA PRO A 120 0.21 -14.36 -9.71
C PRO A 120 0.85 -13.32 -10.64
N GLY A 121 1.04 -12.11 -10.13
CA GLY A 121 1.55 -10.96 -10.90
C GLY A 121 0.46 -10.01 -11.41
N ASP A 122 -0.83 -10.39 -11.34
CA ASP A 122 -1.93 -9.52 -11.76
C ASP A 122 -2.10 -8.33 -10.81
N VAL A 123 -2.30 -7.14 -11.40
CA VAL A 123 -2.55 -5.90 -10.66
C VAL A 123 -4.03 -5.80 -10.34
N LEU A 124 -4.37 -5.96 -9.06
CA LEU A 124 -5.74 -5.91 -8.55
C LEU A 124 -6.26 -4.47 -8.48
N ALA A 125 -5.41 -3.56 -8.02
CA ALA A 125 -5.73 -2.15 -7.84
C ALA A 125 -4.46 -1.30 -7.96
N LYS A 126 -4.64 -0.01 -8.18
CA LYS A 126 -3.56 0.99 -8.17
C LYS A 126 -3.89 2.08 -7.18
N ILE A 127 -2.91 2.51 -6.42
CA ILE A 127 -3.02 3.69 -5.56
C ILE A 127 -2.30 4.81 -6.29
N PRO A 128 -3.01 5.79 -6.88
CA PRO A 128 -2.36 6.98 -7.40
C PRO A 128 -1.56 7.60 -6.27
N ARG A 129 -0.27 7.83 -6.53
CA ARG A 129 0.51 8.74 -5.69
C ARG A 129 -0.08 10.09 -5.98
N GLU A 130 -0.55 10.79 -4.94
CA GLU A 130 -0.89 12.19 -5.11
C GLU A 130 0.32 12.83 -5.81
N SER A 131 0.10 13.27 -7.05
CA SER A 131 1.06 14.16 -7.66
C SER A 131 1.15 15.29 -6.66
N THR A 132 2.32 15.43 -6.04
CA THR A 132 2.67 16.69 -5.43
C THR A 132 2.66 17.65 -6.61
N LYS A 133 1.48 18.19 -6.97
CA LYS A 133 1.38 19.51 -7.57
C LYS A 133 2.26 20.32 -6.65
N THR A 134 3.43 20.66 -7.16
CA THR A 134 4.48 21.39 -6.45
C THR A 134 3.77 22.44 -5.61
N LYS A 135 3.61 22.17 -4.30
CA LYS A 135 3.15 23.21 -3.39
C LYS A 135 4.27 24.21 -3.51
N ASP A 136 3.95 25.32 -4.17
CA ASP A 136 4.81 26.48 -4.37
C ASP A 136 5.83 26.56 -3.23
N ILE A 137 7.11 26.43 -3.55
CA ILE A 137 8.22 26.46 -2.56
C ILE A 137 8.20 27.79 -1.78
N THR A 138 7.54 28.81 -2.33
CA THR A 138 7.26 30.11 -1.69
C THR A 138 6.27 30.03 -0.52
N GLY A 139 5.55 28.93 -0.35
CA GLY A 139 4.67 28.66 0.80
C GLY A 139 5.38 28.08 2.02
N GLY A 140 6.71 28.04 2.06
CA GLY A 140 7.52 27.30 3.05
C GLY A 140 7.67 27.91 4.46
N LEU A 141 7.15 29.10 4.74
CA LEU A 141 7.25 29.71 6.08
C LEU A 141 6.41 29.07 7.22
N PRO A 142 5.30 28.34 7.00
CA PRO A 142 4.50 27.78 8.11
C PRO A 142 5.24 26.71 8.91
N ARG A 143 6.04 25.86 8.24
CA ARG A 143 6.74 24.74 8.87
C ARG A 143 7.88 25.21 9.78
N VAL A 144 8.56 26.30 9.37
CA VAL A 144 9.61 26.93 10.18
C VAL A 144 9.01 27.61 11.41
N ALA A 145 7.87 28.32 11.26
CA ALA A 145 7.16 28.90 12.40
C ALA A 145 6.72 27.83 13.41
N GLU A 146 6.17 26.69 12.95
CA GLU A 146 5.79 25.58 13.84
C GLU A 146 6.98 24.96 14.61
N LEU A 147 8.14 24.81 13.95
CA LEU A 147 9.36 24.29 14.56
C LEU A 147 9.94 25.26 15.62
N PHE A 148 9.80 26.58 15.42
CA PHE A 148 10.26 27.59 16.37
C PHE A 148 9.26 27.88 17.50
N GLU A 149 7.96 27.68 17.28
CA GLU A 149 6.91 27.85 18.30
C GLU A 149 6.80 26.66 19.27
N ALA A 150 7.54 25.56 19.04
CA ALA A 150 7.58 24.34 19.87
C ALA A 150 6.18 23.81 20.24
N ARG A 151 5.20 23.99 19.35
CA ARG A 151 3.82 23.55 19.59
C ARG A 151 3.70 22.05 19.35
N LYS A 152 3.01 21.37 20.26
CA LYS A 152 2.69 19.95 20.09
C LYS A 152 1.78 19.77 18.86
N PRO A 153 2.12 18.90 17.89
CA PRO A 153 1.26 18.62 16.75
C PRO A 153 -0.12 18.15 17.20
N LYS A 154 -1.18 18.57 16.48
CA LYS A 154 -2.56 18.12 16.76
C LYS A 154 -2.75 16.63 16.48
N GLU A 155 -1.98 16.07 15.54
CA GLU A 155 -1.94 14.64 15.20
C GLU A 155 -0.58 14.06 15.57
N GLN A 156 -0.31 13.92 16.88
CA GLN A 156 0.94 13.30 17.33
C GLN A 156 0.91 11.79 17.08
N ALA A 157 1.96 11.27 16.44
CA ALA A 157 2.20 9.84 16.38
C ALA A 157 2.67 9.35 17.77
N ILE A 158 2.17 8.20 18.20
CA ILE A 158 2.60 7.57 19.46
C ILE A 158 3.82 6.71 19.17
N ILE A 159 4.88 6.95 19.93
CA ILE A 159 6.11 6.15 19.90
C ILE A 159 6.10 5.26 21.14
N THR A 160 6.43 3.98 20.98
CA THR A 160 6.54 3.06 22.12
C THR A 160 7.74 3.40 22.99
N GLU A 161 7.56 3.37 24.31
CA GLU A 161 8.64 3.55 25.28
C GLU A 161 9.43 2.26 25.55
N ILE A 162 8.89 1.12 25.13
CA ILE A 162 9.50 -0.20 25.30
C ILE A 162 9.78 -0.83 23.93
N GLU A 163 10.92 -1.52 23.84
CA GLU A 163 11.19 -2.47 22.77
C GLU A 163 10.42 -3.77 23.02
N GLY A 164 10.09 -4.50 21.96
CA GLY A 164 9.38 -5.76 22.11
C GLY A 164 8.57 -6.16 20.89
N THR A 165 7.82 -7.25 21.05
CA THR A 165 6.94 -7.80 20.03
C THR A 165 5.62 -7.03 20.01
N VAL A 166 5.23 -6.57 18.82
CA VAL A 166 3.99 -5.83 18.58
C VAL A 166 2.84 -6.80 18.32
N THR A 167 1.76 -6.64 19.07
CA THR A 167 0.50 -7.37 18.89
C THR A 167 -0.65 -6.39 18.80
N PHE A 168 -1.65 -6.69 17.99
CA PHE A 168 -2.89 -5.91 17.95
C PHE A 168 -3.85 -6.51 18.97
N ALA A 169 -4.27 -5.72 19.96
CA ALA A 169 -5.18 -6.20 20.98
C ALA A 169 -6.58 -6.39 20.37
N ASN A 170 -7.16 -7.59 20.51
CA ASN A 170 -8.52 -7.90 20.04
C ASN A 170 -9.63 -7.35 20.98
N SER A 171 -9.29 -6.47 21.93
CA SER A 171 -10.25 -5.90 22.86
C SER A 171 -11.13 -4.85 22.17
N LYS A 172 -12.44 -4.91 22.47
CA LYS A 172 -13.55 -4.13 21.90
C LYS A 172 -13.12 -2.75 21.36
N GLN A 173 -13.11 -2.66 20.03
CA GLN A 173 -12.89 -1.44 19.25
C GLN A 173 -13.83 -0.32 19.74
N SER A 174 -13.31 0.60 20.54
CA SER A 174 -14.01 1.85 20.82
C SER A 174 -13.58 2.86 19.76
N ARG A 175 -14.46 3.12 18.79
CA ARG A 175 -14.41 4.28 17.88
C ARG A 175 -13.17 4.41 16.99
N GLY A 176 -12.90 3.40 16.16
CA GLY A 176 -12.04 3.54 14.97
C GLY A 176 -10.53 3.53 15.20
N THR A 177 -10.06 3.69 16.45
CA THR A 177 -8.63 3.62 16.79
C THR A 177 -8.19 2.19 17.14
N ARG A 178 -6.96 1.82 16.72
CA ARG A 178 -6.43 0.46 16.83
C ARG A 178 -5.48 0.36 18.01
N THR A 179 -5.88 -0.35 19.05
CA THR A 179 -5.03 -0.60 20.21
C THR A 179 -3.85 -1.51 19.83
N VAL A 180 -2.64 -1.01 20.06
CA VAL A 180 -1.37 -1.71 19.84
C VAL A 180 -0.78 -2.07 21.20
N LYS A 181 -0.43 -3.34 21.38
CA LYS A 181 0.17 -3.87 22.61
C LYS A 181 1.60 -4.32 22.30
N VAL A 182 2.57 -3.75 23.01
CA VAL A 182 3.99 -4.11 22.90
C VAL A 182 4.35 -4.92 24.13
N ILE A 183 4.97 -6.09 23.92
CA ILE A 183 5.41 -6.99 24.99
C ILE A 183 6.92 -7.17 24.84
N ASN A 184 7.67 -6.83 25.88
CA ASN A 184 9.10 -7.05 25.92
C ASN A 184 9.42 -8.49 26.35
N ASP A 185 10.62 -8.99 26.06
CA ASP A 185 11.04 -10.38 26.36
C ASP A 185 11.10 -10.67 27.88
N LEU A 186 11.14 -9.62 28.69
CA LEU A 186 11.10 -9.66 30.16
C LEU A 186 9.68 -9.76 30.75
N GLY A 187 8.64 -9.75 29.90
CA GLY A 187 7.24 -9.82 30.31
C GLY A 187 6.58 -8.46 30.60
N ASP A 188 7.30 -7.36 30.39
CA ASP A 188 6.73 -6.01 30.48
C ASP A 188 5.79 -5.73 29.31
N GLU A 189 4.61 -5.20 29.62
CA GLU A 189 3.56 -4.94 28.65
C GLU A 189 3.14 -3.46 28.67
N LYS A 190 3.03 -2.86 27.47
CA LYS A 190 2.39 -1.55 27.29
C LYS A 190 1.36 -1.56 26.18
N GLU A 191 0.23 -0.93 26.44
CA GLU A 191 -0.85 -0.71 25.48
C GLU A 191 -0.89 0.76 25.03
N TYR A 192 -1.07 0.97 23.73
CA TYR A 192 -1.15 2.27 23.06
C TYR A 192 -2.43 2.31 22.20
N ILE A 193 -3.06 3.49 22.10
CA ILE A 193 -4.31 3.70 21.34
C ILE A 193 -4.03 4.56 20.11
#